data_AF-A0A2S9F959-F1
#
_entry.id   AF-A0A2S9F959-F1
#
_cell.length_a   1.000
_cell.length_b   1.000
_cell.length_c   1.000
_cell.angle_alpha   90.00
_cell.angle_beta   90.00
_cell.angle_gamma   90.00
#
_symmetry.space_group_name_H-M   'P 1'
#
loop_
_entity.id
_entity.type
_entity.pdbx_description
1 polymer ?
#
loop_
_entity_poly.entity_id
_entity_poly.type
_entity_poly.pdbx_seq_one_letter_code
_entity_poly.pdbx_strand_id
1 'polypeptide(L)'
;HTLKLQTYLTAGPKEARAWTIHQGDTAPKAAGVIHSDFEKGFIKAEIVSFDDLLAAGSMAAAKAAGKVRMEGKDYVMADGDVVEFRFNV
;
A
#
# COMPACT_ATOMS: atom_id res chain seq x y z
N HIS A 1 -25.01 -9.38 6.96
CA HIS A 1 -24.05 -8.26 6.78
C HIS A 1 -22.66 -8.83 6.55
N THR A 2 -21.95 -8.40 5.50
CA THR A 2 -20.54 -8.73 5.24
C THR A 2 -19.60 -7.90 6.12
N LEU A 3 -18.39 -8.41 6.37
CA LEU A 3 -17.41 -7.83 7.31
C LEU A 3 -16.77 -6.50 6.87
N LYS A 4 -17.02 -6.02 5.64
CA LYS A 4 -16.42 -4.80 5.06
C LYS A 4 -14.89 -4.76 5.14
N LEU A 5 -14.25 -5.89 4.85
CA LEU A 5 -12.79 -6.00 4.78
C LEU A 5 -12.31 -5.80 3.33
N GLN A 6 -11.07 -5.35 3.18
CA GLN A 6 -10.34 -5.29 1.93
C GLN A 6 -8.87 -5.66 2.16
N THR A 7 -8.13 -5.89 1.10
CA THR A 7 -6.75 -6.36 1.15
C THR A 7 -5.82 -5.43 0.38
N TYR A 8 -4.67 -5.12 0.93
CA TYR A 8 -3.56 -4.52 0.19
C TYR A 8 -2.34 -5.47 0.21
N LEU A 9 -1.37 -5.21 -0.65
CA LEU A 9 -0.19 -6.03 -0.85
C LEU A 9 1.08 -5.24 -0.54
N THR A 10 2.01 -5.86 0.18
CA THR A 10 3.42 -5.42 0.20
C THR A 10 4.22 -6.37 -0.66
N ALA A 11 5.10 -5.84 -1.52
CA ALA A 11 5.97 -6.65 -2.36
C ALA A 11 7.42 -6.17 -2.23
N GLY A 12 8.30 -7.05 -1.78
CA GLY A 12 9.74 -6.82 -1.71
C GLY A 12 10.53 -8.03 -2.22
N PRO A 13 11.86 -7.90 -2.38
CA PRO A 13 12.68 -8.98 -2.94
C PRO A 13 12.65 -10.30 -2.16
N LYS A 14 12.33 -10.24 -0.86
CA LYS A 14 12.32 -11.41 0.04
C LYS A 14 10.92 -11.95 0.30
N GLU A 15 9.90 -11.10 0.28
CA GLU A 15 8.54 -11.47 0.67
C GLU A 15 7.52 -10.63 -0.09
N ALA A 16 6.44 -11.28 -0.49
CA ALA A 16 5.19 -10.64 -0.86
C ALA A 16 4.11 -11.08 0.13
N ARG A 17 3.31 -10.14 0.62
CA ARG A 17 2.31 -10.42 1.66
C ARG A 17 1.03 -9.62 1.43
N ALA A 18 -0.09 -10.28 1.70
CA ALA A 18 -1.41 -9.68 1.76
C ALA A 18 -1.76 -9.27 3.19
N TRP A 19 -2.32 -8.08 3.34
CA TRP A 19 -2.71 -7.47 4.61
C TRP A 19 -4.18 -7.09 4.58
N THR A 20 -4.93 -7.59 5.55
CA THR A 20 -6.37 -7.33 5.67
C THR A 20 -6.60 -6.07 6.50
N ILE A 21 -7.41 -5.15 5.98
CA ILE A 21 -7.82 -3.90 6.61
C ILE A 21 -9.33 -3.69 6.46
N HIS A 22 -9.89 -2.71 7.15
CA HIS A 22 -11.29 -2.33 6.93
C HIS A 22 -11.40 -1.39 5.73
N GLN A 23 -12.51 -1.50 5.00
CA GLN A 23 -12.84 -0.52 3.96
C GLN A 23 -12.89 0.89 4.57
N GLY A 24 -12.15 1.82 3.96
CA GLY A 24 -12.03 3.20 4.45
C GLY A 24 -10.80 3.47 5.32
N ASP A 25 -9.98 2.47 5.64
CA ASP A 25 -8.72 2.71 6.34
C ASP A 25 -7.74 3.53 5.47
N THR A 26 -7.10 4.52 6.11
CA THR A 26 -6.11 5.38 5.47
C THR A 26 -4.74 4.71 5.40
N ALA A 27 -3.86 5.23 4.55
CA ALA A 27 -2.49 4.72 4.41
C ALA A 27 -1.71 4.60 5.74
N PRO A 28 -1.77 5.57 6.67
CA PRO A 28 -1.15 5.41 7.99
C PRO A 28 -1.74 4.26 8.81
N LYS A 29 -3.06 4.09 8.82
CA LYS A 29 -3.72 2.97 9.54
C LYS A 29 -3.34 1.63 8.95
N ALA A 30 -3.30 1.53 7.63
CA ALA A 30 -2.84 0.33 6.93
C ALA A 30 -1.39 -0.01 7.28
N ALA A 31 -0.50 0.99 7.32
CA ALA A 31 0.88 0.81 7.79
C ALA A 31 0.93 0.31 9.26
N GLY A 32 0.03 0.79 10.11
CA GLY A 32 -0.14 0.37 11.50
C GLY A 32 -0.44 -1.11 11.69
N VAL A 33 -1.12 -1.75 10.72
CA VAL A 33 -1.39 -3.20 10.74
C VAL A 33 -0.10 -4.02 10.62
N ILE A 34 0.92 -3.48 9.93
CA ILE A 34 2.25 -4.08 9.88
C ILE A 34 2.96 -3.89 11.22
N HIS A 35 3.00 -2.65 11.71
CA HIS A 35 3.57 -2.30 13.01
C HIS A 35 3.09 -0.93 13.47
N SER A 36 2.78 -0.78 14.76
CA SER A 36 2.26 0.48 15.31
C SER A 36 3.20 1.69 15.13
N ASP A 37 4.51 1.47 15.06
CA ASP A 37 5.46 2.56 14.82
C ASP A 37 5.44 3.08 13.38
N PHE A 38 5.01 2.27 12.40
CA PHE A 38 4.88 2.76 11.03
C PHE A 38 3.74 3.75 10.89
N GLU A 39 2.65 3.56 11.64
CA GLU A 39 1.54 4.52 11.71
C GLU A 39 2.01 5.84 12.34
N LYS A 40 2.70 5.77 13.49
CA LYS A 40 3.23 6.96 14.17
C LYS A 40 4.26 7.72 13.33
N GLY A 41 5.16 6.97 12.69
CA GLY A 41 6.26 7.49 11.89
C GLY A 41 5.89 7.77 10.44
N PHE A 42 4.62 7.59 10.02
CA PHE A 42 4.22 7.65 8.62
C PHE A 42 4.62 8.97 7.95
N ILE A 43 5.32 8.86 6.82
CA ILE A 43 5.69 9.98 5.96
C ILE A 43 4.80 9.98 4.71
N LYS A 44 4.76 8.88 3.97
CA LYS A 44 4.05 8.72 2.68
C LYS A 44 3.97 7.26 2.27
N ALA A 45 3.10 6.95 1.32
CA ALA A 45 2.97 5.64 0.70
C ALA A 45 3.27 5.71 -0.80
N GLU A 46 4.15 4.84 -1.30
CA GLU A 46 4.32 4.58 -2.73
C GLU A 46 3.31 3.51 -3.14
N ILE A 47 2.32 3.87 -3.96
CA ILE A 47 1.18 3.00 -4.29
C ILE A 47 1.06 2.79 -5.80
N VAL A 48 0.82 1.56 -6.21
CA VAL A 48 0.40 1.19 -7.56
C VAL A 48 -0.76 0.19 -7.47
N SER A 49 -1.70 0.24 -8.41
CA SER A 49 -2.76 -0.78 -8.46
C SER A 49 -2.15 -2.12 -8.87
N PHE A 50 -2.71 -3.24 -8.38
CA PHE A 50 -2.26 -4.57 -8.81
C PHE A 50 -2.31 -4.73 -10.34
N ASP A 51 -3.36 -4.24 -10.98
CA ASP A 51 -3.53 -4.34 -12.44
C ASP A 51 -2.46 -3.55 -13.20
N ASP A 52 -2.14 -2.32 -12.76
CA ASP A 52 -1.06 -1.53 -13.37
C ASP A 52 0.32 -2.18 -13.13
N LEU A 53 0.53 -2.79 -11.95
CA LEU A 53 1.77 -3.51 -11.66
C LEU A 53 1.92 -4.73 -12.56
N LEU A 54 0.85 -5.51 -12.72
CA LEU A 54 0.84 -6.69 -13.57
C LEU A 54 1.06 -6.32 -15.04
N ALA A 55 0.38 -5.28 -15.53
CA ALA A 55 0.54 -4.78 -16.89
C ALA A 55 1.95 -4.23 -17.16
N ALA A 56 2.57 -3.59 -16.18
CA ALA A 56 3.94 -3.08 -16.29
C ALA A 56 5.01 -4.19 -16.12
N GLY A 57 4.67 -5.32 -15.50
CA GLY A 57 5.54 -6.46 -15.25
C GLY A 57 6.55 -6.30 -14.11
N SER A 58 6.77 -5.08 -13.60
CA SER A 58 7.60 -4.82 -12.42
C SER A 58 7.32 -3.45 -11.80
N MET A 59 7.67 -3.27 -10.52
CA MET A 59 7.59 -1.96 -9.84
C MET A 59 8.43 -0.89 -10.53
N ALA A 60 9.62 -1.27 -11.01
CA ALA A 60 10.51 -0.35 -11.73
C ALA A 60 9.89 0.14 -13.04
N ALA A 61 9.30 -0.78 -13.82
CA ALA A 61 8.59 -0.43 -15.05
C ALA A 61 7.33 0.41 -14.77
N ALA A 62 6.55 0.06 -13.75
CA ALA A 62 5.38 0.83 -13.34
C ALA A 62 5.75 2.26 -12.93
N LYS A 63 6.87 2.43 -12.22
CA LYS A 63 7.40 3.74 -11.82
C LYS A 63 7.85 4.55 -13.03
N ALA A 64 8.58 3.94 -13.97
CA ALA A 64 9.00 4.58 -15.21
C ALA A 64 7.81 4.99 -16.10
N ALA A 65 6.73 4.22 -16.06
CA ALA A 65 5.47 4.53 -16.75
C ALA A 65 4.58 5.54 -16.02
N GLY A 66 5.01 6.09 -14.87
CA GLY A 66 4.25 7.07 -14.10
C GLY A 66 3.00 6.50 -13.40
N LYS A 67 2.94 5.18 -13.20
CA LYS A 67 1.81 4.49 -12.55
C LYS A 67 1.89 4.43 -11.03
N VAL A 68 3.11 4.57 -10.49
CA VAL A 68 3.33 4.63 -9.04
C VAL A 68 3.03 6.04 -8.54
N ARG A 69 2.12 6.15 -7.57
CA ARG A 69 1.69 7.40 -6.95
C ARG A 69 2.35 7.58 -5.59
N MET A 70 2.59 8.83 -5.21
CA MET A 70 3.04 9.21 -3.88
C MET A 70 1.82 9.72 -3.10
N GLU A 71 1.34 8.92 -2.16
CA GLU A 71 0.12 9.20 -1.43
C GLU A 71 0.40 9.64 0.02
N GLY A 72 -0.41 10.60 0.49
CA GLY A 72 -0.28 11.22 1.80
C GLY A 72 -1.11 10.54 2.90
N LYS A 73 -1.19 11.20 4.07
CA LYS A 73 -1.87 10.67 5.27
C LYS A 73 -3.38 10.48 5.08
N ASP A 74 -3.99 11.28 4.22
CA ASP A 74 -5.44 11.27 3.97
C ASP A 74 -5.84 10.28 2.87
N TYR A 75 -4.87 9.60 2.23
CA TYR A 75 -5.18 8.60 1.22
C TYR A 75 -5.91 7.42 1.85
N VAL A 76 -7.09 7.12 1.33
CA VAL A 76 -7.87 5.93 1.67
C VAL A 76 -7.41 4.79 0.78
N MET A 77 -6.96 3.70 1.39
CA MET A 77 -6.45 2.55 0.66
C MET A 77 -7.54 1.97 -0.25
N ALA A 78 -7.15 1.51 -1.44
CA ALA A 78 -7.99 0.72 -2.32
C ALA A 78 -7.69 -0.78 -2.17
N ASP A 79 -8.70 -1.60 -2.47
CA ASP A 79 -8.50 -3.05 -2.56
C ASP A 79 -7.52 -3.37 -3.69
N GLY A 80 -6.55 -4.23 -3.40
CA GLY A 80 -5.49 -4.61 -4.34
C GLY A 80 -4.37 -3.58 -4.52
N ASP A 81 -4.32 -2.51 -3.72
CA ASP A 81 -3.16 -1.61 -3.72
C ASP A 81 -1.88 -2.39 -3.39
N VAL A 82 -0.83 -2.18 -4.18
CA VAL A 82 0.52 -2.63 -3.89
C VAL A 82 1.30 -1.43 -3.35
N VAL A 83 1.77 -1.54 -2.11
CA VAL A 83 2.30 -0.40 -1.34
C VAL A 83 3.69 -0.63 -0.76
N GLU A 84 4.51 0.41 -0.82
CA GLU A 84 5.71 0.59 0.01
C GLU A 84 5.52 1.81 0.92
N PHE A 85 5.51 1.59 2.23
CA PHE A 85 5.38 2.68 3.21
C PHE A 85 6.74 3.30 3.53
N ARG A 86 6.80 4.64 3.53
CA ARG A 86 7.93 5.42 4.04
C ARG A 86 7.59 5.94 5.42
N PHE A 87 8.44 5.66 6.40
CA PHE A 87 8.26 6.10 7.78
C PHE A 87 9.61 6.53 8.39
N ASN A 88 9.55 7.37 9.41
CA ASN A 88 10.72 7.68 10.24
C ASN A 88 10.79 6.70 11.42
N VAL A 89 12.02 6.29 11.76
CA VAL A 89 12.36 5.54 12.98
C VAL A 89 12.95 6.50 14.01
#